data_AF-A0A8H6ZVA7-F1
#
_entry.id   AF-A0A8H6ZVA7-F1
#
_cell.length_a   1.000
_cell.length_b   1.000
_cell.length_c   1.000
_cell.angle_alpha   90.00
_cell.angle_beta   90.00
_cell.angle_gamma   90.00
#
_symmetry.space_group_name_H-M   'P 1'
#
loop_
_entity.id
_entity.type
_entity.pdbx_description
1 polymer ?
#
loop_
_entity_poly.entity_id
_entity_poly.type
_entity_poly.pdbx_seq_one_letter_code
_entity_poly.pdbx_strand_id
1 'polypeptide(L)'
;MSGERYGNVVLGQHPTWLPRFGSFTLPKPDRVEDGVAHIDDVKTLQEHLQLAIMVELSTIPTYLYGMYSVDQANDKTNARTALFSVVIQEMLHLVLAGNALKAIGGSPTLYPKKGHLEYFPKYPMHMAGHADPPVVLALRRPDLYQVLSYLHVELPEVSGSAPESEQYHSLGQFYDAIKIAMNNLLPKIPDLIDPTSADFQFSSDDKIYRTRPSGGIIQVVDIKTAAAAFDTIIEQGEGAGGSSHDEDPSELAHFFQFAKLLQAPPPAVIKTIDNPKTPDYKDPKIAAVAGLSDATYCLLLLTIENCWKHSRKDDRRDEFVGSIFPIMTGALKPLCEWLVTQPLGDGTFAGPGFNYFDYAEGDPLVEIQALADAVVAKFGSDVPKSITDAVTSLKSLKINLHPVKKAAP
;
A
#
# COMPACT_ATOMS: atom_id res chain seq x y z
N MET A 1 9.42 -26.67 1.52
CA MET A 1 10.83 -26.25 1.36
C MET A 1 11.45 -26.15 2.75
N SER A 2 12.68 -26.63 2.93
CA SER A 2 13.39 -26.57 4.21
C SER A 2 13.74 -25.11 4.53
N GLY A 3 13.19 -24.58 5.63
CA GLY A 3 13.29 -23.18 6.02
C GLY A 3 14.70 -22.61 5.83
N GLU A 4 14.80 -21.67 4.89
CA GLU A 4 16.01 -20.88 4.73
C GLU A 4 16.27 -20.13 6.03
N ARG A 5 17.45 -20.35 6.60
CA ARG A 5 17.88 -19.75 7.86
C ARG A 5 18.71 -18.52 7.53
N TYR A 6 18.22 -17.36 7.94
CA TYR A 6 19.03 -16.15 7.99
C TYR A 6 19.53 -15.97 9.43
N GLY A 7 20.71 -16.53 9.71
CA GLY A 7 21.25 -16.63 11.07
C GLY A 7 20.46 -17.62 11.93
N ASN A 8 19.97 -17.17 13.10
CA ASN A 8 19.17 -18.00 14.02
C ASN A 8 17.66 -17.87 13.81
N VAL A 9 17.20 -17.08 12.85
CA VAL A 9 15.77 -16.80 12.61
C VAL A 9 15.30 -17.56 11.38
N VAL A 10 14.16 -18.24 11.50
CA VAL A 10 13.48 -18.95 10.41
C VAL A 10 12.38 -18.04 9.87
N LEU A 11 12.28 -17.89 8.54
CA LEU A 11 11.17 -17.15 7.91
C LEU A 11 9.81 -17.67 8.42
N GLY A 12 8.89 -16.76 8.75
CA GLY A 12 7.59 -17.09 9.33
C GLY A 12 7.57 -17.33 10.86
N GLN A 13 8.72 -17.32 11.55
CA GLN A 13 8.71 -17.28 13.03
C GLN A 13 8.39 -15.87 13.52
N HIS A 14 7.11 -15.62 13.77
CA HIS A 14 6.67 -14.46 14.52
C HIS A 14 6.71 -14.75 16.03
N PRO A 15 7.04 -13.77 16.88
CA PRO A 15 7.01 -13.97 18.32
C PRO A 15 5.61 -14.38 18.83
N THR A 16 5.57 -15.36 19.73
CA THR A 16 4.35 -16.05 20.20
C THR A 16 3.36 -15.21 21.01
N TRP A 17 3.63 -13.91 21.22
CA TRP A 17 2.76 -12.99 21.96
C TRP A 17 1.77 -12.22 21.07
N LEU A 18 1.71 -12.54 19.78
CA LEU A 18 0.83 -11.83 18.86
C LEU A 18 -0.56 -12.51 18.76
N PRO A 19 -1.67 -11.76 18.90
CA PRO A 19 -3.03 -12.31 18.89
C PRO A 19 -3.42 -12.90 17.52
N ARG A 20 -4.55 -13.62 17.45
CA ARG A 20 -5.13 -14.10 16.17
C ARG A 20 -5.35 -12.89 15.25
N PHE A 21 -4.59 -12.83 14.16
CA PHE A 21 -4.68 -11.73 13.21
C PHE A 21 -5.85 -11.92 12.25
N GLY A 22 -6.44 -10.81 11.79
CA GLY A 22 -7.37 -10.84 10.65
C GLY A 22 -6.61 -10.93 9.33
N SER A 23 -7.29 -11.31 8.26
CA SER A 23 -6.86 -11.17 6.87
C SER A 23 -8.00 -10.53 6.08
N PHE A 24 -7.72 -10.09 4.85
CA PHE A 24 -8.82 -9.84 3.91
C PHE A 24 -9.60 -11.13 3.65
N THR A 25 -10.87 -10.98 3.28
CA THR A 25 -11.65 -12.10 2.74
C THR A 25 -11.18 -12.34 1.32
N LEU A 26 -10.78 -13.57 1.01
CA LEU A 26 -10.41 -13.95 -0.35
C LEU A 26 -11.67 -14.01 -1.24
N PRO A 27 -11.59 -13.56 -2.51
CA PRO A 27 -12.58 -13.91 -3.52
C PRO A 27 -12.75 -15.41 -3.58
N LYS A 28 -13.98 -15.90 -3.79
CA LYS A 28 -14.20 -17.33 -3.97
C LYS A 28 -13.78 -17.73 -5.39
N PRO A 29 -13.13 -18.88 -5.59
CA PRO A 29 -12.79 -19.33 -6.92
C PRO A 29 -14.03 -19.91 -7.59
N ASP A 30 -14.09 -19.85 -8.93
CA ASP A 30 -15.23 -20.38 -9.68
C ASP A 30 -15.29 -21.91 -9.60
N ARG A 31 -14.11 -22.55 -9.56
CA ARG A 31 -13.93 -23.96 -9.21
C ARG A 31 -12.53 -24.20 -8.66
N VAL A 32 -12.36 -25.36 -8.02
CA VAL A 32 -11.05 -25.91 -7.68
C VAL A 32 -10.89 -27.23 -8.42
N GLU A 33 -9.82 -27.38 -9.19
CA GLU A 33 -9.50 -28.60 -9.95
C GLU A 33 -8.06 -29.01 -9.63
N ASP A 34 -7.86 -30.26 -9.19
CA ASP A 34 -6.57 -30.78 -8.71
C ASP A 34 -5.86 -29.91 -7.64
N GLY A 35 -6.65 -29.16 -6.85
CA GLY A 35 -6.15 -28.25 -5.82
C GLY A 35 -5.86 -26.83 -6.28
N VAL A 36 -5.99 -26.55 -7.59
CA VAL A 36 -5.74 -25.23 -8.18
C VAL A 36 -7.06 -24.44 -8.24
N ALA A 37 -7.04 -23.21 -7.72
CA ALA A 37 -8.15 -22.28 -7.80
C ALA A 37 -8.24 -21.65 -9.20
N HIS A 38 -9.39 -21.79 -9.86
CA HIS A 38 -9.61 -21.24 -11.20
C HIS A 38 -10.46 -19.96 -11.16
N ILE A 39 -10.05 -18.99 -11.97
CA ILE A 39 -10.77 -17.75 -12.26
C ILE A 39 -11.27 -17.83 -13.70
N ASP A 40 -12.57 -18.01 -13.84
CA ASP A 40 -13.26 -18.41 -15.06
C ASP A 40 -14.44 -17.49 -15.42
N ASP A 41 -14.81 -16.59 -14.51
CA ASP A 41 -15.80 -15.53 -14.69
C ASP A 41 -15.16 -14.13 -14.54
N VAL A 42 -15.70 -13.15 -15.28
CA VAL A 42 -15.20 -11.77 -15.24
C VAL A 42 -15.35 -11.14 -13.86
N LYS A 43 -16.44 -11.44 -13.14
CA LYS A 43 -16.65 -10.90 -11.79
C LYS A 43 -15.61 -11.45 -10.83
N THR A 44 -15.30 -12.75 -10.92
CA THR A 44 -14.25 -13.38 -10.10
C THR A 44 -12.88 -12.79 -10.43
N LEU A 45 -12.59 -12.51 -11.72
CA LEU A 45 -11.36 -11.80 -12.12
C LEU A 45 -11.31 -10.37 -11.56
N GLN A 46 -12.42 -9.63 -11.60
CA GLN A 46 -12.51 -8.29 -11.02
C GLN A 46 -12.27 -8.31 -9.50
N GLU A 47 -12.79 -9.32 -8.79
CA GLU A 47 -12.56 -9.49 -7.35
C GLU A 47 -11.09 -9.80 -7.03
N HIS A 48 -10.41 -10.61 -7.83
CA HIS A 48 -8.98 -10.89 -7.66
C HIS A 48 -8.10 -9.67 -7.99
N LEU A 49 -8.44 -8.89 -9.00
CA LEU A 49 -7.75 -7.63 -9.27
C LEU A 49 -8.00 -6.58 -8.18
N GLN A 50 -9.19 -6.54 -7.60
CA GLN A 50 -9.45 -5.71 -6.42
C GLN A 50 -8.66 -6.21 -5.20
N LEU A 51 -8.53 -7.53 -5.02
CA LEU A 51 -7.64 -8.09 -3.99
C LEU A 51 -6.19 -7.67 -4.23
N ALA A 52 -5.70 -7.74 -5.47
CA ALA A 52 -4.34 -7.32 -5.82
C ALA A 52 -4.05 -5.87 -5.41
N ILE A 53 -4.95 -4.94 -5.74
CA ILE A 53 -4.88 -3.54 -5.29
C ILE A 53 -4.77 -3.45 -3.76
N MET A 54 -5.55 -4.25 -3.03
CA MET A 54 -5.53 -4.24 -1.57
C MET A 54 -4.29 -4.89 -0.98
N VAL A 55 -3.71 -5.89 -1.64
CA VAL A 55 -2.44 -6.51 -1.27
C VAL A 55 -1.32 -5.47 -1.35
N GLU A 56 -1.17 -4.75 -2.48
CA GLU A 56 -0.17 -3.67 -2.60
C GLU A 56 -0.46 -2.53 -1.63
N LEU A 57 -1.73 -2.16 -1.43
CA LEU A 57 -2.05 -1.15 -0.43
C LEU A 57 -1.66 -1.57 0.99
N SER A 58 -1.71 -2.87 1.30
CA SER A 58 -1.41 -3.38 2.64
C SER A 58 0.08 -3.40 2.96
N THR A 59 0.97 -3.43 1.96
CA THR A 59 2.43 -3.36 2.15
C THR A 59 2.89 -1.91 2.41
N ILE A 60 2.30 -0.93 1.71
CA ILE A 60 2.70 0.49 1.74
C ILE A 60 2.80 1.06 3.18
N PRO A 61 1.78 0.97 4.06
CA PRO A 61 1.90 1.45 5.43
C PRO A 61 3.00 0.74 6.24
N THR A 62 3.27 -0.55 5.99
CA THR A 62 4.32 -1.28 6.73
C THR A 62 5.72 -0.77 6.38
N TYR A 63 5.97 -0.47 5.11
CA TYR A 63 7.23 0.10 4.63
C TYR A 63 7.37 1.57 5.03
N LEU A 64 6.29 2.37 4.91
CA LEU A 64 6.25 3.75 5.40
C LEU A 64 6.52 3.83 6.90
N TYR A 65 5.90 2.97 7.71
CA TYR A 65 6.12 2.94 9.14
C TYR A 65 7.57 2.63 9.50
N GLY A 66 8.14 1.63 8.81
CA GLY A 66 9.56 1.31 8.92
C GLY A 66 10.43 2.51 8.59
N MET A 67 10.16 3.18 7.46
CA MET A 67 10.87 4.36 6.97
C MET A 67 10.83 5.51 7.98
N TYR A 68 9.66 5.83 8.53
CA TYR A 68 9.49 6.89 9.54
C TYR A 68 10.17 6.54 10.87
N SER A 69 10.32 5.26 11.19
CA SER A 69 10.99 4.80 12.41
C SER A 69 12.51 4.75 12.30
N VAL A 70 13.11 4.98 11.12
CA VAL A 70 14.56 5.10 10.98
C VAL A 70 15.05 6.41 11.61
N ASP A 71 16.04 6.33 12.49
CA ASP A 71 16.73 7.49 13.04
C ASP A 71 17.70 8.05 11.99
N GLN A 72 17.18 8.94 11.14
CA GLN A 72 17.92 9.51 10.02
C GLN A 72 19.23 10.21 10.44
N ALA A 73 19.31 10.75 11.65
CA ALA A 73 20.51 11.43 12.11
C ALA A 73 21.67 10.45 12.37
N ASN A 74 21.36 9.19 12.68
CA ASN A 74 22.31 8.17 13.10
C ASN A 74 22.39 6.97 12.15
N ASP A 75 21.48 6.85 11.17
CA ASP A 75 21.46 5.76 10.21
C ASP A 75 22.64 5.83 9.23
N LYS A 76 23.36 4.72 9.09
CA LYS A 76 24.51 4.55 8.17
C LYS A 76 24.26 3.48 7.10
N THR A 77 23.04 2.94 7.05
CA THR A 77 22.67 1.76 6.25
C THR A 77 21.89 2.14 4.99
N ASN A 78 21.51 3.41 4.84
CA ASN A 78 20.56 3.91 3.84
C ASN A 78 19.17 3.25 3.91
N ALA A 79 18.79 2.67 5.06
CA ALA A 79 17.51 1.98 5.23
C ALA A 79 16.31 2.86 4.89
N ARG A 80 16.37 4.15 5.29
CA ARG A 80 15.29 5.10 4.97
C ARG A 80 15.13 5.29 3.45
N THR A 81 16.22 5.39 2.71
CA THR A 81 16.19 5.56 1.25
C THR A 81 15.67 4.31 0.55
N ALA A 82 16.14 3.12 0.96
CA ALA A 82 15.68 1.86 0.40
C ALA A 82 14.18 1.63 0.66
N LEU A 83 13.72 1.86 1.89
CA LEU A 83 12.28 1.77 2.21
C LEU A 83 11.46 2.79 1.42
N PHE A 84 12.00 4.00 1.21
CA PHE A 84 11.32 5.01 0.40
C PHE A 84 11.21 4.60 -1.08
N SER A 85 12.25 4.04 -1.70
CA SER A 85 12.17 3.56 -3.08
C SER A 85 11.14 2.46 -3.24
N VAL A 86 11.12 1.47 -2.33
CA VAL A 86 10.12 0.40 -2.34
C VAL A 86 8.71 0.97 -2.20
N VAL A 87 8.46 1.89 -1.27
CA VAL A 87 7.13 2.53 -1.13
C VAL A 87 6.64 3.18 -2.43
N ILE A 88 7.54 3.83 -3.18
CA ILE A 88 7.18 4.46 -4.46
C ILE A 88 6.83 3.40 -5.52
N GLN A 89 7.53 2.26 -5.55
CA GLN A 89 7.24 1.16 -6.45
C GLN A 89 5.92 0.45 -6.08
N GLU A 90 5.64 0.20 -4.80
CA GLU A 90 4.36 -0.35 -4.33
C GLU A 90 3.16 0.56 -4.67
N MET A 91 3.34 1.88 -4.60
CA MET A 91 2.32 2.83 -5.06
C MET A 91 2.09 2.77 -6.58
N LEU A 92 3.12 2.43 -7.36
CA LEU A 92 2.97 2.14 -8.79
C LEU A 92 2.23 0.81 -8.99
N HIS A 93 2.58 -0.24 -8.25
CA HIS A 93 1.94 -1.56 -8.37
C HIS A 93 0.44 -1.48 -8.11
N LEU A 94 0.05 -0.76 -7.05
CA LEU A 94 -1.34 -0.41 -6.75
C LEU A 94 -2.04 0.23 -7.95
N VAL A 95 -1.37 1.19 -8.61
CA VAL A 95 -1.91 1.89 -9.79
C VAL A 95 -2.03 0.97 -11.00
N LEU A 96 -1.04 0.10 -11.24
CA LEU A 96 -1.02 -0.85 -12.35
C LEU A 96 -2.15 -1.90 -12.20
N ALA A 97 -2.31 -2.47 -11.01
CA ALA A 97 -3.42 -3.37 -10.69
C ALA A 97 -4.79 -2.67 -10.85
N GLY A 98 -4.89 -1.40 -10.41
CA GLY A 98 -6.08 -0.58 -10.60
C GLY A 98 -6.41 -0.29 -12.06
N ASN A 99 -5.40 -0.01 -12.90
CA ASN A 99 -5.57 0.15 -14.34
C ASN A 99 -6.07 -1.14 -15.00
N ALA A 100 -5.54 -2.30 -14.61
CA ALA A 100 -6.00 -3.59 -15.09
C ALA A 100 -7.47 -3.88 -14.69
N LEU A 101 -7.85 -3.62 -13.44
CA LEU A 101 -9.24 -3.73 -12.98
C LEU A 101 -10.16 -2.81 -13.79
N LYS A 102 -9.73 -1.56 -14.01
CA LYS A 102 -10.50 -0.59 -14.79
C LYS A 102 -10.69 -1.04 -16.24
N ALA A 103 -9.66 -1.66 -16.83
CA ALA A 103 -9.67 -2.12 -18.21
C ALA A 103 -10.68 -3.23 -18.49
N ILE A 104 -11.01 -4.04 -17.48
CA ILE A 104 -12.03 -5.10 -17.59
C ILE A 104 -13.41 -4.68 -17.05
N GLY A 105 -13.66 -3.37 -17.01
CA GLY A 105 -14.95 -2.79 -16.59
C GLY A 105 -15.17 -2.70 -15.07
N GLY A 106 -14.15 -3.00 -14.26
CA GLY A 106 -14.20 -2.86 -12.81
C GLY A 106 -14.06 -1.40 -12.34
N SER A 107 -14.25 -1.20 -11.04
CA SER A 107 -14.04 0.10 -10.38
C SER A 107 -13.11 -0.08 -9.18
N PRO A 108 -11.81 0.29 -9.33
CA PRO A 108 -10.87 0.31 -8.22
C PRO A 108 -11.44 1.05 -7.01
N THR A 109 -11.40 0.40 -5.85
CA THR A 109 -11.84 0.96 -4.57
C THR A 109 -10.68 0.87 -3.57
N LEU A 110 -10.35 2.00 -2.94
CA LEU A 110 -9.29 2.07 -1.91
C LEU A 110 -9.84 2.43 -0.54
N TYR A 111 -10.87 3.26 -0.51
CA TYR A 111 -11.56 3.64 0.71
C TYR A 111 -12.93 2.96 0.76
N PRO A 112 -13.09 1.88 1.55
CA PRO A 112 -14.35 1.18 1.60
C PRO A 112 -15.42 1.98 2.33
N LYS A 113 -16.66 1.78 1.91
CA LYS A 113 -17.84 2.30 2.61
C LYS A 113 -17.93 1.67 4.00
N LYS A 114 -18.48 2.45 4.94
CA LYS A 114 -18.80 1.97 6.29
C LYS A 114 -19.64 0.68 6.21
N GLY A 115 -19.22 -0.33 6.96
CA GLY A 115 -19.84 -1.67 6.95
C GLY A 115 -19.16 -2.69 6.03
N HIS A 116 -18.26 -2.24 5.15
CA HIS A 116 -17.47 -3.09 4.24
C HIS A 116 -15.96 -3.03 4.53
N LEU A 117 -15.62 -3.00 5.82
CA LEU A 117 -14.23 -2.83 6.28
C LEU A 117 -13.40 -4.12 6.22
N GLU A 118 -13.94 -5.20 5.65
CA GLU A 118 -13.25 -6.48 5.43
C GLU A 118 -12.10 -6.38 4.44
N TYR A 119 -12.03 -5.31 3.64
CA TYR A 119 -10.97 -5.03 2.68
C TYR A 119 -10.05 -3.88 3.09
N PHE A 120 -10.26 -3.22 4.23
CA PHE A 120 -9.35 -2.16 4.69
C PHE A 120 -8.20 -2.76 5.52
N PRO A 121 -6.91 -2.42 5.26
CA PRO A 121 -5.79 -2.95 6.03
C PRO A 121 -5.92 -2.67 7.53
N LYS A 122 -5.72 -3.69 8.36
CA LYS A 122 -5.80 -3.59 9.84
C LYS A 122 -4.60 -4.24 10.48
N TYR A 123 -3.63 -3.43 10.86
CA TYR A 123 -2.39 -3.95 11.41
C TYR A 123 -2.52 -4.30 12.90
N PRO A 124 -1.87 -5.37 13.36
CA PRO A 124 -1.21 -6.40 12.54
C PRO A 124 -2.24 -7.32 11.84
N MET A 125 -1.95 -7.74 10.61
CA MET A 125 -2.79 -8.64 9.79
C MET A 125 -1.97 -9.71 9.08
N HIS A 126 -2.62 -10.81 8.69
CA HIS A 126 -2.07 -11.71 7.68
C HIS A 126 -2.24 -11.11 6.28
N MET A 127 -1.20 -11.24 5.46
CA MET A 127 -1.30 -10.97 4.03
C MET A 127 -2.28 -11.95 3.40
N ALA A 128 -3.22 -11.43 2.60
CA ALA A 128 -4.35 -12.21 2.14
C ALA A 128 -3.95 -13.17 1.02
N GLY A 129 -4.09 -14.48 1.25
CA GLY A 129 -3.83 -15.53 0.25
C GLY A 129 -2.40 -16.06 0.26
N HIS A 130 -1.49 -15.42 1.00
CA HIS A 130 -0.14 -15.92 1.18
C HIS A 130 -0.15 -17.11 2.15
N ALA A 131 0.26 -18.27 1.65
CA ALA A 131 0.26 -19.55 2.34
C ALA A 131 1.62 -19.88 2.98
N ASP A 132 1.58 -20.90 3.84
CA ASP A 132 2.62 -21.53 4.67
C ASP A 132 4.10 -21.19 4.37
N PRO A 133 4.79 -20.44 5.27
CA PRO A 133 4.24 -19.78 6.45
C PRO A 133 3.45 -18.51 6.05
N PRO A 134 2.39 -18.15 6.79
CA PRO A 134 1.66 -16.92 6.51
C PRO A 134 2.54 -15.69 6.78
N VAL A 135 2.48 -14.69 5.90
CA VAL A 135 3.12 -13.39 6.10
C VAL A 135 2.27 -12.55 7.07
N VAL A 136 2.89 -11.97 8.10
CA VAL A 136 2.24 -11.00 9.00
C VAL A 136 2.72 -9.59 8.68
N LEU A 137 1.79 -8.76 8.22
CA LEU A 137 2.00 -7.33 8.01
C LEU A 137 1.77 -6.60 9.33
N ALA A 138 2.77 -5.86 9.79
CA ALA A 138 2.73 -5.11 11.04
C ALA A 138 3.37 -3.72 10.87
N LEU A 139 2.90 -2.76 11.67
CA LEU A 139 3.50 -1.43 11.77
C LEU A 139 4.54 -1.45 12.90
N ARG A 140 5.81 -1.64 12.54
CA ARG A 140 6.92 -1.74 13.49
C ARG A 140 8.18 -1.10 12.90
N ARG A 141 9.09 -0.68 13.77
CA ARG A 141 10.43 -0.23 13.35
C ARG A 141 11.17 -1.35 12.57
N PRO A 142 12.09 -1.02 11.65
CA PRO A 142 12.79 -1.99 10.82
C PRO A 142 13.93 -2.68 11.60
N ASP A 143 13.57 -3.40 12.67
CA ASP A 143 14.48 -4.33 13.34
C ASP A 143 14.60 -5.65 12.56
N LEU A 144 15.47 -6.57 13.01
CA LEU A 144 15.74 -7.83 12.34
C LEU A 144 14.46 -8.59 11.95
N TYR A 145 13.47 -8.66 12.84
CA TYR A 145 12.23 -9.40 12.58
C TYR A 145 11.38 -8.71 11.52
N GLN A 146 11.33 -7.39 11.54
CA GLN A 146 10.56 -6.63 10.57
C GLN A 146 11.20 -6.70 9.17
N VAL A 147 12.53 -6.61 9.07
CA VAL A 147 13.24 -6.74 7.78
C VAL A 147 13.08 -8.16 7.20
N LEU A 148 13.10 -9.20 8.04
CA LEU A 148 12.78 -10.56 7.61
C LEU A 148 11.32 -10.71 7.15
N SER A 149 10.39 -9.97 7.75
CA SER A 149 9.01 -9.92 7.29
C SER A 149 8.90 -9.25 5.92
N TYR A 150 9.66 -8.19 5.66
CA TYR A 150 9.72 -7.55 4.34
C TYR A 150 10.28 -8.50 3.28
N LEU A 151 11.35 -9.24 3.60
CA LEU A 151 11.87 -10.29 2.71
C LEU A 151 10.85 -11.39 2.40
N HIS A 152 10.01 -11.73 3.38
CA HIS A 152 9.00 -12.75 3.19
C HIS A 152 7.83 -12.29 2.32
N VAL A 153 7.47 -10.99 2.36
CA VAL A 153 6.50 -10.39 1.42
C VAL A 153 7.01 -10.53 -0.02
N GLU A 154 8.29 -10.21 -0.23
CA GLU A 154 8.91 -10.11 -1.56
C GLU A 154 9.62 -11.40 -1.99
N LEU A 155 9.28 -12.54 -1.38
CA LEU A 155 10.00 -13.78 -1.63
C LEU A 155 9.86 -14.19 -3.11
N PRO A 156 10.96 -14.41 -3.85
CA PRO A 156 10.85 -14.71 -5.27
C PRO A 156 10.17 -16.04 -5.54
N GLU A 157 9.36 -16.06 -6.58
CA GLU A 157 8.76 -17.29 -7.08
C GLU A 157 9.83 -18.34 -7.39
N VAL A 158 9.62 -19.57 -6.90
CA VAL A 158 10.45 -20.71 -7.29
C VAL A 158 10.11 -21.08 -8.74
N SER A 159 11.11 -21.10 -9.61
CA SER A 159 10.94 -21.43 -11.03
C SER A 159 10.15 -22.72 -11.23
N GLY A 160 9.08 -22.64 -12.04
CA GLY A 160 8.19 -23.76 -12.34
C GLY A 160 7.10 -24.00 -11.30
N SER A 161 6.89 -23.08 -10.36
CA SER A 161 5.73 -23.10 -9.48
C SER A 161 4.44 -22.94 -10.28
N ALA A 162 3.37 -23.56 -9.78
CA ALA A 162 2.06 -23.39 -10.37
C ALA A 162 1.48 -22.02 -9.96
N PRO A 163 0.77 -21.31 -10.84
CA PRO A 163 0.07 -20.10 -10.44
C PRO A 163 -1.05 -20.40 -9.45
N GLU A 164 -1.22 -19.54 -8.43
CA GLU A 164 -2.13 -19.77 -7.30
C GLU A 164 -2.84 -18.47 -6.92
N SER A 165 -4.18 -18.47 -6.87
CA SER A 165 -4.95 -17.26 -6.58
C SER A 165 -5.34 -17.10 -5.10
N GLU A 166 -5.26 -18.18 -4.31
CA GLU A 166 -5.70 -18.21 -2.90
C GLU A 166 -4.66 -18.74 -1.90
N GLN A 167 -3.70 -19.54 -2.36
CA GLN A 167 -2.67 -20.20 -1.52
C GLN A 167 -1.28 -20.02 -2.12
N TYR A 168 -0.98 -18.81 -2.56
CA TYR A 168 0.30 -18.47 -3.18
C TYR A 168 1.41 -18.38 -2.12
N HIS A 169 2.64 -18.69 -2.52
CA HIS A 169 3.84 -18.53 -1.71
C HIS A 169 4.76 -17.41 -2.23
N SER A 170 4.35 -16.76 -3.33
CA SER A 170 4.94 -15.54 -3.88
C SER A 170 3.86 -14.71 -4.59
N LEU A 171 4.07 -13.41 -4.72
CA LEU A 171 3.20 -12.52 -5.49
C LEU A 171 3.22 -12.87 -7.00
N GLY A 172 4.33 -13.42 -7.50
CA GLY A 172 4.49 -13.98 -8.83
C GLY A 172 3.41 -15.02 -9.15
N GLN A 173 3.21 -16.01 -8.27
CA GLN A 173 2.16 -17.01 -8.44
C GLN A 173 0.75 -16.39 -8.49
N PHE A 174 0.51 -15.35 -7.68
CA PHE A 174 -0.77 -14.66 -7.62
C PHE A 174 -1.07 -13.89 -8.90
N TYR A 175 -0.11 -13.08 -9.38
CA TYR A 175 -0.25 -12.34 -10.62
C TYR A 175 -0.26 -13.23 -11.87
N ASP A 176 0.49 -14.34 -11.86
CA ASP A 176 0.42 -15.33 -12.94
C ASP A 176 -0.95 -16.02 -13.01
N ALA A 177 -1.63 -16.24 -11.87
CA ALA A 177 -2.99 -16.79 -11.86
C ALA A 177 -3.96 -15.81 -12.53
N ILE A 178 -3.82 -14.50 -12.25
CA ILE A 178 -4.58 -13.44 -12.91
C ILE A 178 -4.28 -13.38 -14.42
N LYS A 179 -3.00 -13.48 -14.82
CA LYS A 179 -2.59 -13.54 -16.23
C LYS A 179 -3.23 -14.71 -16.98
N ILE A 180 -3.21 -15.90 -16.38
CA ILE A 180 -3.83 -17.10 -16.96
C ILE A 180 -5.35 -16.89 -17.10
N ALA A 181 -6.00 -16.36 -16.06
CA ALA A 181 -7.44 -16.08 -16.08
C ALA A 181 -7.81 -15.14 -17.23
N MET A 182 -7.09 -14.03 -17.40
CA MET A 182 -7.32 -13.08 -18.49
C MET A 182 -7.14 -13.74 -19.86
N ASN A 183 -6.10 -14.55 -20.06
CA ASN A 183 -5.86 -15.26 -21.32
C ASN A 183 -6.93 -16.32 -21.62
N ASN A 184 -7.47 -17.00 -20.59
CA ASN A 184 -8.53 -18.00 -20.75
C ASN A 184 -9.90 -17.37 -21.03
N LEU A 185 -10.16 -16.18 -20.48
CA LEU A 185 -11.40 -15.44 -20.67
C LEU A 185 -11.44 -14.71 -22.02
N LEU A 186 -10.31 -14.20 -22.52
CA LEU A 186 -10.27 -13.37 -23.73
C LEU A 186 -10.89 -14.05 -24.98
N PRO A 187 -10.67 -15.35 -25.29
CA PRO A 187 -11.33 -16.01 -26.41
C PRO A 187 -12.85 -16.18 -26.21
N LYS A 188 -13.32 -16.23 -24.97
CA LYS A 188 -14.74 -16.37 -24.60
C LYS A 188 -15.45 -15.00 -24.60
N ILE A 189 -14.71 -13.94 -24.33
CA ILE A 189 -15.20 -12.56 -24.17
C ILE A 189 -14.25 -11.64 -24.96
N PRO A 190 -14.49 -11.45 -26.27
CA PRO A 190 -13.58 -10.68 -27.13
C PRO A 190 -13.34 -9.24 -26.65
N ASP A 191 -14.36 -8.63 -26.04
CA ASP A 191 -14.31 -7.28 -25.47
C ASP A 191 -13.98 -7.28 -23.96
N LEU A 192 -13.30 -8.32 -23.45
CA LEU A 192 -12.91 -8.42 -22.04
C LEU A 192 -12.12 -7.18 -21.59
N ILE A 193 -11.20 -6.72 -22.44
CA ILE A 193 -10.40 -5.51 -22.20
C ILE A 193 -11.00 -4.43 -23.08
N ASP A 194 -11.52 -3.37 -22.46
CA ASP A 194 -12.06 -2.20 -23.13
C ASP A 194 -10.96 -1.16 -23.35
N PRO A 195 -10.46 -0.94 -24.58
CA PRO A 195 -9.43 0.06 -24.83
C PRO A 195 -9.91 1.50 -24.58
N THR A 196 -11.22 1.74 -24.60
CA THR A 196 -11.79 3.08 -24.32
C THR A 196 -11.70 3.44 -22.84
N SER A 197 -11.53 2.44 -21.96
CA SER A 197 -11.27 2.66 -20.54
C SER A 197 -9.94 3.36 -20.26
N ALA A 198 -9.00 3.40 -21.23
CA ALA A 198 -7.69 4.05 -21.10
C ALA A 198 -7.81 5.49 -20.63
N ASP A 199 -8.85 6.21 -21.09
CA ASP A 199 -9.11 7.58 -20.67
C ASP A 199 -9.38 7.70 -19.17
N PHE A 200 -9.76 6.63 -18.49
CA PHE A 200 -10.01 6.58 -17.05
C PHE A 200 -8.91 5.86 -16.26
N GLN A 201 -7.76 5.61 -16.88
CA GLN A 201 -6.61 4.98 -16.26
C GLN A 201 -5.52 6.02 -15.96
N PHE A 202 -4.71 5.76 -14.94
CA PHE A 202 -3.48 6.53 -14.75
C PHE A 202 -2.56 6.30 -15.95
N SER A 203 -1.80 7.32 -16.33
CA SER A 203 -0.90 7.28 -17.49
C SER A 203 0.47 7.87 -17.17
N SER A 204 1.51 7.35 -17.82
CA SER A 204 2.86 7.95 -17.78
C SER A 204 2.85 9.42 -18.24
N ASP A 205 1.89 9.74 -19.09
CA ASP A 205 1.63 11.03 -19.68
C ASP A 205 1.07 12.06 -18.68
N ASP A 206 0.56 11.60 -17.54
CA ASP A 206 0.16 12.46 -16.40
C ASP A 206 1.39 13.09 -15.73
N LYS A 207 2.59 12.57 -16.06
CA LYS A 207 3.89 13.01 -15.55
C LYS A 207 3.96 12.97 -14.01
N ILE A 208 3.27 12.00 -13.44
CA ILE A 208 3.15 11.71 -12.02
C ILE A 208 4.38 10.91 -11.55
N TYR A 209 4.73 9.86 -12.28
CA TYR A 209 5.96 9.07 -12.11
C TYR A 209 6.95 9.47 -13.22
N ARG A 210 7.80 10.48 -12.95
CA ARG A 210 8.82 10.98 -13.91
C ARG A 210 10.19 10.31 -13.76
N THR A 211 10.38 9.51 -12.72
CA THR A 211 11.68 8.99 -12.34
C THR A 211 11.83 7.56 -12.83
N ARG A 212 12.89 7.34 -13.61
CA ARG A 212 13.31 6.03 -14.14
C ARG A 212 13.41 4.89 -13.10
N PRO A 213 13.67 5.13 -11.78
CA PRO A 213 13.70 4.08 -10.76
C PRO A 213 12.48 3.24 -10.46
N SER A 214 11.38 3.37 -11.20
CA SER A 214 10.14 2.66 -10.89
C SER A 214 9.48 2.00 -12.08
N GLY A 215 10.03 2.05 -13.29
CA GLY A 215 9.19 1.78 -14.47
C GLY A 215 8.07 2.83 -14.61
N GLY A 216 7.46 2.88 -15.79
CA GLY A 216 6.40 3.85 -16.08
C GLY A 216 5.02 3.33 -15.70
N ILE A 217 4.05 4.22 -15.51
CA ILE A 217 2.64 3.81 -15.47
C ILE A 217 2.24 3.25 -16.85
N ILE A 218 1.69 2.04 -16.85
CA ILE A 218 1.18 1.34 -18.03
C ILE A 218 -0.35 1.43 -18.04
N GLN A 219 -0.90 1.89 -19.17
CA GLN A 219 -2.33 1.79 -19.44
C GLN A 219 -2.62 0.42 -20.06
N VAL A 220 -3.60 -0.28 -19.50
CA VAL A 220 -4.07 -1.59 -19.96
C VAL A 220 -5.13 -1.39 -21.03
N VAL A 221 -4.77 -1.67 -22.28
CA VAL A 221 -5.62 -1.49 -23.48
C VAL A 221 -5.73 -2.76 -24.30
N ASP A 222 -4.87 -3.73 -24.05
CA ASP A 222 -4.92 -5.08 -24.59
C ASP A 222 -4.26 -6.07 -23.61
N ILE A 223 -4.27 -7.35 -23.96
CA ILE A 223 -3.70 -8.41 -23.14
C ILE A 223 -2.18 -8.28 -22.97
N LYS A 224 -1.49 -7.63 -23.93
CA LYS A 224 -0.04 -7.45 -23.87
C LYS A 224 0.32 -6.37 -22.86
N THR A 225 -0.42 -5.26 -22.83
CA THR A 225 -0.17 -4.23 -21.84
C THR A 225 -0.67 -4.61 -20.45
N ALA A 226 -1.69 -5.49 -20.34
CA ALA A 226 -2.02 -6.17 -19.09
C ALA A 226 -0.86 -7.03 -18.57
N ALA A 227 -0.32 -7.92 -19.42
CA ALA A 227 0.83 -8.74 -19.06
C ALA A 227 2.03 -7.90 -18.65
N ALA A 228 2.38 -6.86 -19.43
CA ALA A 228 3.49 -5.97 -19.11
C ALA A 228 3.31 -5.23 -17.76
N ALA A 229 2.07 -4.87 -17.41
CA ALA A 229 1.77 -4.27 -16.11
C ALA A 229 2.06 -5.25 -14.96
N PHE A 230 1.60 -6.50 -15.06
CA PHE A 230 1.86 -7.52 -14.04
C PHE A 230 3.33 -7.94 -13.99
N ASP A 231 3.97 -8.11 -15.14
CA ASP A 231 5.40 -8.43 -15.21
C ASP A 231 6.23 -7.32 -14.54
N THR A 232 5.87 -6.04 -14.71
CA THR A 232 6.51 -4.93 -14.00
C THR A 232 6.38 -5.06 -12.48
N ILE A 233 5.21 -5.46 -11.97
CA ILE A 233 4.97 -5.65 -10.54
C ILE A 233 5.86 -6.78 -10.00
N ILE A 234 5.83 -7.94 -10.67
CA ILE A 234 6.61 -9.12 -10.28
C ILE A 234 8.12 -8.81 -10.32
N GLU A 235 8.61 -8.21 -11.42
CA GLU A 235 10.03 -7.91 -11.59
C GLU A 235 10.54 -6.93 -10.53
N GLN A 236 9.73 -5.96 -10.10
CA GLN A 236 10.12 -4.98 -9.09
C GLN A 236 10.02 -5.53 -7.67
N GLY A 237 9.06 -6.39 -7.36
CA GLY A 237 8.99 -7.06 -6.04
C GLY A 237 10.07 -8.13 -5.89
N GLU A 238 9.97 -9.15 -6.74
CA GLU A 238 10.69 -10.43 -6.60
C GLU A 238 11.96 -10.51 -7.45
N GLY A 239 12.04 -9.73 -8.53
CA GLY A 239 13.10 -9.82 -9.54
C GLY A 239 12.79 -10.78 -10.68
N ALA A 240 13.55 -10.70 -11.77
CA ALA A 240 13.38 -11.56 -12.94
C ALA A 240 13.99 -12.95 -12.68
N GLY A 241 13.15 -13.90 -12.25
CA GLY A 241 13.57 -15.29 -12.01
C GLY A 241 14.61 -15.42 -10.90
N GLY A 242 14.51 -14.60 -9.85
CA GLY A 242 15.43 -14.62 -8.71
C GLY A 242 16.78 -13.94 -8.99
N SER A 243 16.85 -13.03 -9.97
CA SER A 243 18.03 -12.18 -10.19
C SER A 243 17.64 -10.72 -10.44
N SER A 244 18.43 -9.78 -9.90
CA SER A 244 18.38 -8.36 -10.27
C SER A 244 19.58 -8.05 -11.16
N HIS A 245 19.34 -7.64 -12.41
CA HIS A 245 20.41 -7.27 -13.34
C HIS A 245 20.85 -5.81 -13.25
N ASP A 246 20.28 -5.01 -12.33
CA ASP A 246 20.56 -3.59 -12.24
C ASP A 246 21.70 -3.22 -11.30
N GLU A 247 22.62 -2.39 -11.82
CA GLU A 247 23.74 -1.82 -11.07
C GLU A 247 23.32 -0.64 -10.17
N ASP A 248 22.19 0.02 -10.48
CA ASP A 248 21.63 1.09 -9.64
C ASP A 248 20.93 0.47 -8.41
N PRO A 249 21.39 0.77 -7.19
CA PRO A 249 20.78 0.23 -5.97
C PRO A 249 19.29 0.58 -5.78
N SER A 250 18.80 1.66 -6.42
CA SER A 250 17.40 2.09 -6.37
C SER A 250 16.49 1.39 -7.38
N GLU A 251 17.07 0.67 -8.35
CA GLU A 251 16.39 -0.12 -9.38
C GLU A 251 16.36 -1.62 -9.02
N LEU A 252 17.00 -2.02 -7.92
CA LEU A 252 16.98 -3.41 -7.46
C LEU A 252 15.57 -3.82 -7.07
N ALA A 253 15.19 -5.07 -7.36
CA ALA A 253 13.93 -5.58 -6.86
C ALA A 253 13.88 -5.57 -5.32
N HIS A 254 12.69 -5.43 -4.76
CA HIS A 254 12.44 -5.22 -3.33
C HIS A 254 13.13 -6.29 -2.48
N PHE A 255 13.02 -7.56 -2.87
CA PHE A 255 13.72 -8.67 -2.22
C PHE A 255 15.22 -8.40 -2.03
N PHE A 256 15.91 -8.00 -3.10
CA PHE A 256 17.35 -7.74 -3.07
C PHE A 256 17.69 -6.48 -2.28
N GLN A 257 16.83 -5.46 -2.30
CA GLN A 257 17.00 -4.28 -1.43
C GLN A 257 16.93 -4.68 0.05
N PHE A 258 15.91 -5.44 0.45
CA PHE A 258 15.78 -5.91 1.83
C PHE A 258 16.85 -6.91 2.24
N ALA A 259 17.30 -7.77 1.32
CA ALA A 259 18.41 -8.70 1.57
C ALA A 259 19.73 -7.95 1.82
N LYS A 260 19.94 -6.82 1.15
CA LYS A 260 21.09 -5.94 1.42
C LYS A 260 20.98 -5.27 2.79
N LEU A 261 19.79 -4.81 3.18
CA LEU A 261 19.58 -4.25 4.53
C LEU A 261 19.83 -5.30 5.62
N LEU A 262 19.44 -6.56 5.39
CA LEU A 262 19.69 -7.66 6.32
C LEU A 262 21.19 -7.99 6.49
N GLN A 263 21.98 -7.82 5.44
CA GLN A 263 23.44 -8.04 5.46
C GLN A 263 24.23 -6.88 6.08
N ALA A 264 23.63 -5.69 6.16
CA ALA A 264 24.22 -4.53 6.83
C ALA A 264 24.08 -4.62 8.36
N PRO A 265 24.85 -3.84 9.14
CA PRO A 265 24.53 -3.61 10.55
C PRO A 265 23.09 -3.12 10.70
N PRO A 266 22.36 -3.49 11.76
CA PRO A 266 20.98 -3.02 11.95
C PRO A 266 20.89 -1.48 11.87
N PRO A 267 19.86 -0.94 11.19
CA PRO A 267 19.69 0.51 11.10
C PRO A 267 19.50 1.12 12.49
N ALA A 268 19.94 2.37 12.64
CA ALA A 268 19.56 3.16 13.80
C ALA A 268 18.06 3.44 13.72
N VAL A 269 17.32 3.13 14.79
CA VAL A 269 15.86 3.22 14.82
C VAL A 269 15.36 3.96 16.05
N ILE A 270 14.30 4.73 15.85
CA ILE A 270 13.47 5.26 16.92
C ILE A 270 12.58 4.12 17.42
N LYS A 271 12.51 3.94 18.75
CA LYS A 271 11.69 2.89 19.37
C LYS A 271 10.22 3.31 19.42
N THR A 272 9.58 3.37 18.26
CA THR A 272 8.15 3.62 18.14
C THR A 272 7.33 2.45 18.71
N ILE A 273 6.11 2.72 19.15
CA ILE A 273 5.17 1.67 19.56
C ILE A 273 4.77 0.80 18.38
N ASP A 274 4.40 -0.45 18.60
CA ASP A 274 4.02 -1.35 17.51
C ASP A 274 2.50 -1.28 17.27
N ASN A 275 2.08 -1.24 16.00
CA ASN A 275 0.67 -1.21 15.57
C ASN A 275 -0.20 -0.16 16.28
N PRO A 276 0.21 1.13 16.26
CA PRO A 276 -0.49 2.18 17.00
C PRO A 276 -1.93 2.39 16.53
N LYS A 277 -2.85 2.50 17.47
CA LYS A 277 -4.21 2.98 17.23
C LYS A 277 -4.38 4.35 17.86
N THR A 278 -5.11 5.24 17.21
CA THR A 278 -5.38 6.58 17.75
C THR A 278 -5.88 6.57 19.21
N PRO A 279 -6.78 5.65 19.64
CA PRO A 279 -7.21 5.54 21.04
C PRO A 279 -6.12 5.12 22.04
N ASP A 280 -4.97 4.60 21.60
CA ASP A 280 -3.88 4.17 22.48
C ASP A 280 -3.14 5.38 23.09
N TYR A 281 -3.27 6.57 22.49
CA TYR A 281 -2.59 7.78 22.93
C TYR A 281 -3.33 8.49 24.06
N LYS A 282 -2.70 8.54 25.24
CA LYS A 282 -3.21 9.26 26.42
C LYS A 282 -3.02 10.77 26.34
N ASP A 283 -1.95 11.22 25.68
CA ASP A 283 -1.72 12.64 25.47
C ASP A 283 -2.71 13.18 24.42
N PRO A 284 -3.54 14.19 24.76
CA PRO A 284 -4.58 14.69 23.87
C PRO A 284 -4.04 15.38 22.61
N LYS A 285 -2.81 15.89 22.61
CA LYS A 285 -2.16 16.46 21.43
C LYS A 285 -1.68 15.35 20.49
N ILE A 286 -1.06 14.30 21.05
CA ILE A 286 -0.63 13.14 20.25
C ILE A 286 -1.85 12.44 19.64
N ALA A 287 -2.90 12.19 20.44
CA ALA A 287 -4.14 11.58 19.95
C ALA A 287 -4.80 12.41 18.84
N ALA A 288 -4.82 13.75 18.97
CA ALA A 288 -5.41 14.62 17.95
C ALA A 288 -4.62 14.59 16.63
N VAL A 289 -3.28 14.60 16.69
CA VAL A 289 -2.43 14.51 15.49
C VAL A 289 -2.49 13.12 14.86
N ALA A 290 -2.54 12.05 15.67
CA ALA A 290 -2.73 10.69 15.18
C ALA A 290 -4.07 10.54 14.45
N GLY A 291 -5.16 11.06 15.02
CA GLY A 291 -6.47 11.06 14.37
C GLY A 291 -6.50 11.87 13.08
N LEU A 292 -5.84 13.04 13.03
CA LEU A 292 -5.71 13.80 11.79
C LEU A 292 -4.83 13.08 10.74
N SER A 293 -3.80 12.35 11.17
CA SER A 293 -2.99 11.53 10.28
C SER A 293 -3.79 10.37 9.67
N ASP A 294 -4.59 9.67 10.47
CA ASP A 294 -5.50 8.60 10.01
C ASP A 294 -6.53 9.15 9.02
N ALA A 295 -7.14 10.32 9.31
CA ALA A 295 -8.04 11.01 8.41
C ALA A 295 -7.33 11.40 7.09
N THR A 296 -6.16 12.01 7.17
CA THR A 296 -5.39 12.44 6.00
C THR A 296 -5.01 11.26 5.11
N TYR A 297 -4.67 10.11 5.70
CA TYR A 297 -4.44 8.87 4.96
C TYR A 297 -5.72 8.41 4.24
N CYS A 298 -6.87 8.38 4.92
CA CYS A 298 -8.13 8.00 4.28
C CYS A 298 -8.57 8.98 3.18
N LEU A 299 -8.32 10.29 3.35
CA LEU A 299 -8.52 11.28 2.29
C LEU A 299 -7.63 10.99 1.08
N LEU A 300 -6.36 10.66 1.30
CA LEU A 300 -5.44 10.31 0.22
C LEU A 300 -5.98 9.14 -0.61
N LEU A 301 -6.47 8.09 0.05
CA LEU A 301 -7.08 6.94 -0.61
C LEU A 301 -8.33 7.31 -1.41
N LEU A 302 -9.22 8.12 -0.84
CA LEU A 302 -10.40 8.65 -1.56
C LEU A 302 -10.00 9.44 -2.80
N THR A 303 -8.97 10.28 -2.70
CA THR A 303 -8.48 11.10 -3.81
C THR A 303 -7.84 10.26 -4.91
N ILE A 304 -7.01 9.27 -4.56
CA ILE A 304 -6.43 8.33 -5.54
C ILE A 304 -7.55 7.53 -6.23
N GLU A 305 -8.53 7.03 -5.48
CA GLU A 305 -9.68 6.33 -6.03
C GLU A 305 -10.45 7.19 -7.05
N ASN A 306 -10.58 8.49 -6.77
CA ASN A 306 -11.27 9.44 -7.64
C ASN A 306 -10.59 9.59 -9.02
N CYS A 307 -9.28 9.37 -9.13
CA CYS A 307 -8.56 9.49 -10.40
C CYS A 307 -9.07 8.52 -11.48
N TRP A 308 -9.50 7.30 -11.12
CA TRP A 308 -10.09 6.35 -12.06
C TRP A 308 -11.51 6.72 -12.54
N LYS A 309 -12.05 7.85 -12.08
CA LYS A 309 -13.34 8.41 -12.48
C LYS A 309 -13.19 9.56 -13.50
N HIS A 310 -11.97 10.10 -13.64
CA HIS A 310 -11.68 11.22 -14.53
C HIS A 310 -11.22 10.76 -15.91
N SER A 311 -12.02 11.03 -16.95
CA SER A 311 -11.66 10.72 -18.34
C SER A 311 -10.65 11.71 -18.95
N ARG A 312 -10.64 12.96 -18.47
CA ARG A 312 -9.75 14.00 -19.01
C ARG A 312 -8.38 13.94 -18.35
N LYS A 313 -7.35 13.87 -19.16
CA LYS A 313 -5.94 13.85 -18.73
C LYS A 313 -5.57 15.06 -17.84
N ASP A 314 -6.01 16.26 -18.22
CA ASP A 314 -5.73 17.46 -17.43
C ASP A 314 -6.36 17.38 -16.04
N ASP A 315 -7.58 16.82 -15.92
CA ASP A 315 -8.24 16.64 -14.62
C ASP A 315 -7.47 15.66 -13.72
N ARG A 316 -6.98 14.53 -14.27
CA ARG A 316 -6.15 13.58 -13.48
C ARG A 316 -4.84 14.18 -13.02
N ARG A 317 -4.15 14.92 -13.90
CA ARG A 317 -2.90 15.59 -13.55
C ARG A 317 -3.12 16.69 -12.51
N ASP A 318 -4.19 17.46 -12.65
CA ASP A 318 -4.57 18.51 -11.71
C ASP A 318 -4.99 17.92 -10.36
N GLU A 319 -5.70 16.79 -10.35
CA GLU A 319 -6.00 16.03 -9.12
C GLU A 319 -4.71 15.51 -8.47
N PHE A 320 -3.76 15.00 -9.24
CA PHE A 320 -2.49 14.54 -8.66
C PHE A 320 -1.67 15.70 -8.07
N VAL A 321 -1.42 16.75 -8.85
CA VAL A 321 -0.55 17.87 -8.45
C VAL A 321 -1.24 18.78 -7.42
N GLY A 322 -2.54 18.98 -7.56
CA GLY A 322 -3.36 19.85 -6.72
C GLY A 322 -3.92 19.19 -5.46
N SER A 323 -4.03 17.86 -5.45
CA SER A 323 -4.65 17.12 -4.33
C SER A 323 -3.74 16.03 -3.77
N ILE A 324 -3.41 14.98 -4.56
CA ILE A 324 -2.68 13.80 -4.06
C ILE A 324 -1.30 14.18 -3.50
N PHE A 325 -0.50 14.93 -4.27
CA PHE A 325 0.84 15.32 -3.85
C PHE A 325 0.83 16.24 -2.61
N PRO A 326 -0.02 17.29 -2.53
CA PRO A 326 -0.20 18.07 -1.30
C PRO A 326 -0.67 17.25 -0.10
N ILE A 327 -1.64 16.33 -0.27
CA ILE A 327 -2.09 15.45 0.83
C ILE A 327 -0.92 14.59 1.31
N MET A 328 -0.24 13.90 0.40
CA MET A 328 0.82 12.95 0.74
C MET A 328 2.06 13.64 1.34
N THR A 329 2.58 14.65 0.66
CA THR A 329 3.87 15.28 1.02
C THR A 329 3.71 16.50 1.91
N GLY A 330 2.62 17.25 1.72
CA GLY A 330 2.34 18.50 2.43
C GLY A 330 1.62 18.27 3.76
N ALA A 331 0.81 17.23 3.89
CA ALA A 331 0.05 16.94 5.10
C ALA A 331 0.44 15.63 5.79
N LEU A 332 0.28 14.48 5.14
CA LEU A 332 0.47 13.17 5.76
C LEU A 332 1.92 13.00 6.27
N LYS A 333 2.91 13.27 5.41
CA LYS A 333 4.32 13.16 5.78
C LYS A 333 4.69 13.97 7.04
N PRO A 334 4.46 15.29 7.13
CA PRO A 334 4.84 16.05 8.32
C PRO A 334 4.06 15.66 9.58
N LEU A 335 2.82 15.16 9.47
CA LEU A 335 2.09 14.61 10.60
C LEU A 335 2.75 13.32 11.12
N CYS A 336 3.07 12.38 10.22
CA CYS A 336 3.78 11.14 10.54
C CYS A 336 5.17 11.40 11.15
N GLU A 337 5.95 12.31 10.56
CA GLU A 337 7.28 12.69 11.06
C GLU A 337 7.19 13.36 12.44
N TRP A 338 6.14 14.15 12.70
CA TRP A 338 5.94 14.71 14.03
C TRP A 338 5.64 13.61 15.07
N LEU A 339 4.74 12.66 14.75
CA LEU A 339 4.36 11.58 15.66
C LEU A 339 5.57 10.77 16.15
N VAL A 340 6.48 10.38 15.25
CA VAL A 340 7.65 9.57 15.62
C VAL A 340 8.67 10.30 16.51
N THR A 341 8.51 11.61 16.73
CA THR A 341 9.34 12.38 17.66
C THR A 341 8.72 12.55 19.04
N GLN A 342 7.49 12.07 19.27
CA GLN A 342 6.77 12.27 20.53
C GLN A 342 7.00 11.13 21.51
N PRO A 343 7.62 11.36 22.68
CA PRO A 343 7.83 10.32 23.69
C PRO A 343 6.53 9.98 24.44
N LEU A 344 6.34 8.71 24.78
CA LEU A 344 5.15 8.22 25.51
C LEU A 344 5.38 7.99 27.02
N GLY A 345 6.61 8.19 27.50
CA GLY A 345 6.97 8.12 28.91
C GLY A 345 7.44 6.75 29.42
N ASP A 346 7.34 5.70 28.59
CA ASP A 346 7.82 4.33 28.88
C ASP A 346 9.10 3.96 28.09
N GLY A 347 9.76 4.97 27.52
CA GLY A 347 10.91 4.79 26.63
C GLY A 347 10.54 4.43 25.19
N THR A 348 9.26 4.49 24.82
CA THR A 348 8.80 4.42 23.43
C THR A 348 8.35 5.77 22.90
N PHE A 349 8.21 5.85 21.58
CA PHE A 349 7.71 7.01 20.84
C PHE A 349 6.39 6.68 20.15
N ALA A 350 5.56 7.69 19.89
CA ALA A 350 4.36 7.53 19.08
C ALA A 350 4.73 7.16 17.62
N GLY A 351 3.73 6.76 16.84
CA GLY A 351 3.85 6.45 15.42
C GLY A 351 2.53 6.58 14.67
N PRO A 352 2.56 6.71 13.33
CA PRO A 352 1.35 6.79 12.54
C PRO A 352 0.63 5.43 12.49
N GLY A 353 -0.69 5.43 12.70
CA GLY A 353 -1.48 4.20 12.71
C GLY A 353 -2.02 3.76 11.35
N PHE A 354 -2.19 4.70 10.42
CA PHE A 354 -2.85 4.45 9.13
C PHE A 354 -4.22 3.75 9.32
N ASN A 355 -4.91 4.08 10.41
CA ASN A 355 -6.18 3.48 10.76
C ASN A 355 -7.29 4.02 9.85
N TYR A 356 -8.36 3.23 9.72
CA TYR A 356 -9.58 3.70 9.07
C TYR A 356 -10.16 4.88 9.85
N PHE A 357 -10.37 5.99 9.16
CA PHE A 357 -11.11 7.14 9.65
C PHE A 357 -12.49 7.16 8.99
N ASP A 358 -13.54 7.04 9.80
CA ASP A 358 -14.94 7.01 9.35
C ASP A 358 -15.44 8.44 9.13
N TYR A 359 -15.25 8.96 7.91
CA TYR A 359 -15.81 10.25 7.51
C TYR A 359 -17.34 10.25 7.67
N ALA A 360 -17.86 11.32 8.28
CA ALA A 360 -19.28 11.56 8.39
C ALA A 360 -19.93 11.70 7.01
N GLU A 361 -21.24 11.53 6.98
CA GLU A 361 -22.03 11.73 5.77
C GLU A 361 -21.91 13.19 5.31
N GLY A 362 -21.44 13.39 4.08
CA GLY A 362 -21.14 14.71 3.56
C GLY A 362 -19.83 14.75 2.78
N ASP A 363 -19.18 15.91 2.82
CA ASP A 363 -17.91 16.19 2.13
C ASP A 363 -16.71 15.93 3.06
N PRO A 364 -15.89 14.90 2.80
CA PRO A 364 -14.68 14.59 3.57
C PRO A 364 -13.70 15.77 3.67
N LEU A 365 -13.66 16.65 2.66
CA LEU A 365 -12.76 17.79 2.66
C LEU A 365 -13.18 18.83 3.71
N VAL A 366 -14.47 19.07 3.89
CA VAL A 366 -14.99 19.97 4.93
C VAL A 366 -14.67 19.41 6.31
N GLU A 367 -14.88 18.12 6.50
CA GLU A 367 -14.63 17.46 7.79
C GLU A 367 -13.14 17.48 8.15
N ILE A 368 -12.24 17.12 7.23
CA ILE A 368 -10.80 17.12 7.53
C ILE A 368 -10.26 18.54 7.79
N GLN A 369 -10.80 19.57 7.13
CA GLN A 369 -10.44 20.96 7.40
C GLN A 369 -10.88 21.39 8.81
N ALA A 370 -12.07 20.96 9.25
CA ALA A 370 -12.53 21.18 10.62
C ALA A 370 -11.69 20.40 11.66
N LEU A 371 -11.28 19.17 11.34
CA LEU A 371 -10.35 18.40 12.19
C LEU A 371 -8.99 19.09 12.29
N ALA A 372 -8.48 19.65 11.19
CA ALA A 372 -7.23 20.39 11.18
C ALA A 372 -7.30 21.62 12.10
N ASP A 373 -8.43 22.35 12.09
CA ASP A 373 -8.69 23.45 13.04
C ASP A 373 -8.74 22.97 14.50
N ALA A 374 -9.40 21.84 14.75
CA ALA A 374 -9.48 21.25 16.08
C ALA A 374 -8.10 20.81 16.60
N VAL A 375 -7.22 20.28 15.73
CA VAL A 375 -5.83 19.96 16.09
C VAL A 375 -5.07 21.22 16.48
N VAL A 376 -5.10 22.29 15.66
CA VAL A 376 -4.43 23.56 15.98
C VAL A 376 -4.89 24.09 17.34
N ALA A 377 -6.19 24.04 17.63
CA ALA A 377 -6.74 24.47 18.91
C ALA A 377 -6.18 23.71 20.12
N LYS A 378 -5.72 22.46 19.98
CA LYS A 378 -5.08 21.70 21.07
C LYS A 378 -3.71 22.24 21.46
N PHE A 379 -3.04 22.96 20.56
CA PHE A 379 -1.69 23.50 20.79
C PHE A 379 -1.71 24.96 21.25
N GLY A 380 -2.82 25.69 21.08
CA GLY A 380 -2.89 27.11 21.45
C GLY A 380 -1.93 27.94 20.60
N SER A 381 -1.07 28.74 21.24
CA SER A 381 -0.04 29.55 20.55
C SER A 381 1.16 28.74 20.06
N ASP A 382 1.37 27.53 20.58
CA ASP A 382 2.64 26.81 20.45
C ASP A 382 2.51 25.63 19.47
N VAL A 383 1.98 25.91 18.28
CA VAL A 383 1.77 24.91 17.23
C VAL A 383 3.11 24.56 16.56
N PRO A 384 3.54 23.29 16.56
CA PRO A 384 4.73 22.85 15.84
C PRO A 384 4.68 23.21 14.35
N LYS A 385 5.82 23.63 13.79
CA LYS A 385 5.90 24.01 12.36
C LYS A 385 5.38 22.92 11.43
N SER A 386 5.71 21.65 11.67
CA SER A 386 5.25 20.51 10.87
C SER A 386 3.71 20.41 10.85
N ILE A 387 3.05 20.65 11.97
CA ILE A 387 1.59 20.66 12.08
C ILE A 387 1.01 21.87 11.35
N THR A 388 1.62 23.04 11.50
CA THR A 388 1.21 24.25 10.76
C THR A 388 1.29 24.04 9.25
N ASP A 389 2.40 23.51 8.75
CA ASP A 389 2.59 23.21 7.33
C ASP A 389 1.54 22.21 6.83
N ALA A 390 1.27 21.14 7.60
CA ALA A 390 0.25 20.14 7.29
C ALA A 390 -1.16 20.74 7.20
N VAL A 391 -1.54 21.54 8.19
CA VAL A 391 -2.85 22.20 8.24
C VAL A 391 -2.99 23.20 7.10
N THR A 392 -1.94 23.98 6.79
CA THR A 392 -1.95 24.89 5.64
C THR A 392 -2.16 24.12 4.33
N SER A 393 -1.49 22.98 4.16
CA SER A 393 -1.68 22.13 2.99
C SER A 393 -3.13 21.65 2.88
N LEU A 394 -3.69 21.05 3.95
CA LEU A 394 -5.08 20.57 3.98
C LEU A 394 -6.12 21.67 3.69
N LYS A 395 -5.90 22.88 4.21
CA LYS A 395 -6.78 24.02 3.98
C LYS A 395 -6.70 24.59 2.56
N SER A 396 -5.60 24.34 1.85
CA SER A 396 -5.41 24.82 0.48
C SER A 396 -6.07 23.92 -0.57
N LEU A 397 -6.43 22.69 -0.18
CA LEU A 397 -7.02 21.69 -1.06
C LEU A 397 -8.38 22.14 -1.63
N LYS A 398 -8.58 21.84 -2.91
CA LYS A 398 -9.84 22.10 -3.64
C LYS A 398 -10.23 20.83 -4.40
N ILE A 399 -10.69 19.84 -3.66
CA ILE A 399 -11.00 18.50 -4.17
C ILE A 399 -12.51 18.39 -4.34
N ASN A 400 -12.94 17.85 -5.48
CA ASN A 400 -14.34 17.47 -5.67
C ASN A 400 -14.48 15.96 -5.48
N LEU A 401 -14.64 15.52 -4.22
CA LEU A 401 -14.93 14.14 -3.90
C LEU A 401 -16.45 13.90 -3.98
N HIS A 402 -16.85 12.75 -4.50
CA HIS A 402 -18.25 12.34 -4.35
C HIS A 402 -18.61 12.25 -2.85
N PRO A 403 -19.78 12.78 -2.42
CA PRO A 403 -20.16 12.74 -1.01
C PRO A 403 -20.17 11.30 -0.47
N VAL A 404 -19.65 11.12 0.74
CA VAL A 404 -19.76 9.83 1.44
C VAL A 404 -21.24 9.61 1.77
N LYS A 405 -21.84 8.60 1.12
CA LYS A 405 -23.23 8.18 1.36
C LYS A 405 -23.22 7.01 2.34
N LYS A 406 -24.08 7.04 3.36
CA LYS A 406 -24.32 5.86 4.20
C LYS A 406 -24.88 4.72 3.36
N ALA A 407 -24.49 3.49 3.68
CA ALA A 407 -25.23 2.32 3.22
C ALA A 407 -26.69 2.45 3.68
N ALA A 408 -27.64 2.17 2.79
CA ALA A 408 -29.03 2.04 3.20
C ALA A 408 -29.12 0.89 4.22
N PRO A 409 -29.93 1.04 5.29
CA PRO A 409 -30.03 0.05 6.35
C PRO A 409 -30.52 -1.32 5.87
#